data_AF-A0A232FL54-F1
#
_entry.id   AF-A0A232FL54-F1
#
_cell.length_a   1.000
_cell.length_b   1.000
_cell.length_c   1.000
_cell.angle_alpha   90.00
_cell.angle_beta   90.00
_cell.angle_gamma   90.00
#
_symmetry.space_group_name_H-M   'P 1'
#
loop_
_entity.id
_entity.type
_entity.pdbx_description
1 polymer ?
#
loop_
_entity_poly.entity_id
_entity_poly.type
_entity_poly.pdbx_seq_one_letter_code
_entity_poly.pdbx_strand_id
1 'polypeptide(L)'
;MADFKMAPQKKITSCMKNVGEEQTRDIENHLNIQLQYSKIDKDKCNLTIVSLDGSTNLEALHAHKNEAVKEVNKANKNSILINYIGDVWKLCESLWGRSLDLENISNSSHELAMQRKEALSDWLKSITAQIIQHDLAVNEKNDQTIFSLLSEVLFYFHDLANQLEEACKLALENGDHCLALLLSQMGGTLSVRELIKQQIELWHDTNVDENLSVDRLKLFMYISKPTASITDTLDLYDASCSSMPDTYISPKPWPDYYKEEYQIDITNNKSLYDLSYHLLKLYCNGNHSLEMILNPQTYTCDPFDYRLSWLLQQTLSGLGYLHLSEYATYLTHANFAAQLESLNLWHWSVFVVLHFTDSKMRQKAVCDLLSRHVDIDDSPNYIHQENFLKNRLKIPIKWINYAKAIKSCSEKRFNEAAWYFIYAEEWNSAHDVIMEHLATEAIINDNYDYLKTLLSLLMPPNSCRLISGWLTQGQIIMDYIIITAEIKHLLSNEACSNMSYTLEQLQPQLISLCSKINAFPCPTVKHRLCQAEMSKRTLQLARSLCMIKQNEKNTSSFLIHLISQLPFPEDYAQQELRPIINFCVNNTIA
;
A
#
# COMPACT_ATOMS: atom_id res chain seq x y z
N MET A 1 -35.81 -30.65 31.14
CA MET A 1 -35.31 -29.48 31.90
C MET A 1 -33.87 -29.77 32.30
N ALA A 2 -32.93 -29.42 31.44
CA ALA A 2 -31.50 -29.40 31.72
C ALA A 2 -30.93 -28.24 30.90
N ASP A 3 -30.53 -27.18 31.60
CA ASP A 3 -30.05 -25.92 31.05
C ASP A 3 -28.68 -26.08 30.40
N PHE A 4 -28.62 -26.00 29.07
CA PHE A 4 -27.37 -25.70 28.36
C PHE A 4 -27.12 -24.19 28.44
N LYS A 5 -26.32 -23.77 29.43
CA LYS A 5 -25.77 -22.42 29.52
C LYS A 5 -24.84 -22.16 28.32
N MET A 6 -25.24 -21.25 27.42
CA MET A 6 -24.35 -20.60 26.46
C MET A 6 -23.20 -19.90 27.21
N ALA A 7 -21.97 -20.39 27.04
CA ALA A 7 -20.76 -19.67 27.38
C ALA A 7 -20.53 -18.51 26.36
N PRO A 8 -19.81 -17.43 26.74
CA PRO A 8 -20.01 -16.11 26.15
C PRO A 8 -19.24 -15.95 24.82
N GLN A 9 -19.98 -15.72 23.73
CA GLN A 9 -19.46 -15.34 22.41
C GLN A 9 -18.53 -14.09 22.43
N LYS A 10 -18.52 -13.29 23.50
CA LYS A 10 -17.67 -12.10 23.66
C LYS A 10 -16.17 -12.39 23.86
N LYS A 11 -15.76 -13.55 24.39
CA LYS A 11 -14.33 -13.87 24.58
C LYS A 11 -13.64 -14.35 23.29
N ILE A 12 -14.40 -14.99 22.39
CA ILE A 12 -13.86 -15.49 21.11
C ILE A 12 -13.62 -14.33 20.15
N THR A 13 -14.50 -13.30 20.15
CA THR A 13 -14.31 -12.08 19.34
C THR A 13 -13.14 -11.22 19.82
N SER A 14 -12.84 -11.17 21.12
CA SER A 14 -11.67 -10.44 21.61
C SER A 14 -10.35 -11.14 21.29
N CYS A 15 -10.29 -12.47 21.36
CA CYS A 15 -9.08 -13.22 20.99
C CYS A 15 -8.80 -13.16 19.48
N MET A 16 -9.83 -13.26 18.63
CA MET A 16 -9.66 -13.10 17.17
C MET A 16 -9.25 -11.68 16.76
N LYS A 17 -9.76 -10.65 17.46
CA LYS A 17 -9.32 -9.26 17.25
C LYS A 17 -7.86 -9.06 17.67
N ASN A 18 -7.44 -9.61 18.80
CA ASN A 18 -6.06 -9.47 19.26
C ASN A 18 -5.05 -10.17 18.34
N VAL A 19 -5.39 -11.36 17.81
CA VAL A 19 -4.52 -12.06 16.83
C VAL A 19 -4.44 -11.30 15.51
N GLY A 20 -5.55 -10.70 15.05
CA GLY A 20 -5.54 -9.82 13.89
C GLY A 20 -4.72 -8.54 14.11
N GLU A 21 -4.81 -7.93 15.30
CA GLU A 21 -4.04 -6.73 15.65
C GLU A 21 -2.54 -7.01 15.73
N GLU A 22 -2.12 -8.15 16.28
CA GLU A 22 -0.71 -8.56 16.30
C GLU A 22 -0.18 -8.80 14.89
N GLN A 23 -0.92 -9.54 14.06
CA GLN A 23 -0.56 -9.75 12.65
C GLN A 23 -0.48 -8.44 11.86
N THR A 24 -1.36 -7.46 12.13
CA THR A 24 -1.27 -6.15 11.48
C THR A 24 -0.02 -5.38 11.89
N ARG A 25 0.39 -5.43 13.17
CA ARG A 25 1.58 -4.73 13.66
C ARG A 25 2.86 -5.33 13.07
N ASP A 26 2.92 -6.65 12.94
CA ASP A 26 4.05 -7.36 12.33
C ASP A 26 4.24 -6.93 10.87
N ILE A 27 3.15 -6.85 10.11
CA ILE A 27 3.16 -6.32 8.73
C ILE A 27 3.64 -4.87 8.70
N GLU A 28 3.12 -4.02 9.59
CA GLU A 28 3.54 -2.61 9.67
C GLU A 28 5.03 -2.46 9.99
N ASN A 29 5.62 -3.33 10.81
CA ASN A 29 7.04 -3.29 11.14
C ASN A 29 7.90 -3.56 9.91
N HIS A 30 7.59 -4.62 9.16
CA HIS A 30 8.27 -4.92 7.90
C HIS A 30 8.10 -3.82 6.85
N LEU A 31 6.92 -3.20 6.75
CA LEU A 31 6.71 -2.08 5.83
C LEU A 31 7.44 -0.80 6.26
N ASN A 32 7.56 -0.54 7.56
CA ASN A 32 8.37 0.56 8.08
C ASN A 32 9.86 0.38 7.75
N ILE A 33 10.37 -0.86 7.85
CA ILE A 33 11.74 -1.21 7.41
C ILE A 33 11.88 -0.86 5.93
N GLN A 34 10.98 -1.37 5.08
CA GLN A 34 11.05 -1.11 3.64
C GLN A 34 10.98 0.40 3.33
N LEU A 35 10.17 1.17 4.05
CA LEU A 35 10.08 2.63 3.89
C LEU A 35 11.38 3.34 4.29
N GLN A 36 12.09 2.89 5.32
CA GLN A 36 13.40 3.45 5.71
C GLN A 36 14.46 3.24 4.63
N TYR A 37 14.44 2.07 3.98
CA TYR A 37 15.37 1.68 2.92
C TYR A 37 14.87 2.02 1.51
N SER A 38 13.86 2.87 1.39
CA SER A 38 13.30 3.32 0.11
C SER A 38 13.51 4.83 -0.08
N LYS A 39 13.95 5.25 -1.27
CA LYS A 39 13.93 6.68 -1.66
C LYS A 39 12.67 6.96 -2.49
N ILE A 40 11.88 7.94 -2.05
CA ILE A 40 10.75 8.49 -2.82
C ILE A 40 11.30 9.60 -3.69
N ASP A 41 11.45 9.34 -4.99
CA ASP A 41 11.85 10.36 -5.94
C ASP A 41 10.66 11.20 -6.39
N LYS A 42 10.89 12.49 -6.63
CA LYS A 42 9.87 13.47 -7.00
C LYS A 42 10.13 14.02 -8.40
N ASP A 43 10.02 13.17 -9.42
CA ASP A 43 10.02 13.67 -10.79
C ASP A 43 8.60 14.03 -11.24
N LYS A 44 8.32 15.34 -11.15
CA LYS A 44 7.25 16.20 -11.71
C LYS A 44 5.77 15.75 -11.69
N CYS A 45 5.43 14.47 -11.60
CA CYS A 45 4.08 13.92 -11.35
C CYS A 45 4.13 12.43 -10.93
N ASN A 46 5.32 11.83 -10.82
CA ASN A 46 5.47 10.39 -10.65
C ASN A 46 6.17 10.14 -9.32
N LEU A 47 5.40 9.94 -8.25
CA LEU A 47 5.92 9.45 -6.96
C LEU A 47 6.42 8.02 -7.16
N THR A 48 7.65 7.84 -7.63
CA THR A 48 8.27 6.52 -7.74
C THR A 48 9.01 6.23 -6.46
N ILE A 49 8.73 5.06 -5.87
CA ILE A 49 9.64 4.49 -4.89
C ILE A 49 10.73 3.78 -5.67
N VAL A 50 11.96 4.26 -5.52
CA VAL A 50 13.15 3.65 -6.11
C VAL A 50 13.88 2.92 -4.98
N SER A 51 14.11 1.62 -5.17
CA SER A 51 14.99 0.84 -4.31
C SER A 51 16.38 1.47 -4.34
N LEU A 52 16.93 1.73 -3.16
CA LEU A 52 18.25 2.34 -3.00
C LEU A 52 19.38 1.41 -3.45
N ASP A 53 20.61 1.93 -3.40
CA ASP A 53 21.86 1.25 -3.74
C ASP A 53 21.99 -0.15 -3.12
N GLY A 54 22.74 -1.05 -3.78
CA GLY A 54 22.88 -2.44 -3.36
C GLY A 54 23.29 -2.65 -1.90
N SER A 55 24.10 -1.77 -1.29
CA SER A 55 24.50 -1.88 0.12
C SER A 55 23.34 -1.69 1.10
N THR A 56 22.48 -0.70 0.84
CA THR A 56 21.30 -0.44 1.67
C THR A 56 20.24 -1.54 1.56
N ASN A 57 20.16 -2.22 0.41
CA ASN A 57 19.27 -3.37 0.23
C ASN A 57 19.74 -4.60 1.03
N LEU A 58 21.06 -4.76 1.22
CA LEU A 58 21.60 -5.79 2.11
C LEU A 58 21.29 -5.47 3.58
N GLU A 59 21.42 -4.21 4.00
CA GLU A 59 21.01 -3.79 5.35
C GLU A 59 19.50 -4.00 5.58
N ALA A 60 18.67 -3.72 4.57
CA ALA A 60 17.24 -4.02 4.61
C ALA A 60 16.99 -5.52 4.83
N LEU A 61 17.72 -6.41 4.14
CA LEU A 61 17.61 -7.85 4.32
C LEU A 61 17.91 -8.27 5.78
N HIS A 62 19.01 -7.76 6.37
CA HIS A 62 19.33 -8.04 7.77
C HIS A 62 18.27 -7.46 8.73
N ALA A 63 17.71 -6.29 8.42
CA ALA A 63 16.63 -5.70 9.21
C ALA A 63 15.34 -6.55 9.17
N HIS A 64 14.94 -7.04 7.99
CA HIS A 64 13.79 -7.95 7.84
C HIS A 64 14.01 -9.25 8.62
N LYS A 65 15.20 -9.84 8.55
CA LYS A 65 15.54 -11.03 9.35
C LYS A 65 15.48 -10.76 10.84
N ASN A 66 16.02 -9.65 11.32
CA ASN A 66 15.98 -9.28 12.73
C ASN A 66 14.55 -9.10 13.25
N GLU A 67 13.66 -8.53 12.43
CA GLU A 67 12.25 -8.41 12.80
C GLU A 67 11.54 -9.77 12.79
N ALA A 68 11.76 -10.60 11.77
CA ALA A 68 11.19 -11.94 11.71
C ALA A 68 11.64 -12.82 12.89
N VAL A 69 12.89 -12.70 13.35
CA VAL A 69 13.37 -13.39 14.56
C VAL A 69 12.67 -12.88 15.83
N LYS A 70 12.38 -11.58 15.93
CA LYS A 70 11.58 -11.04 17.04
C LYS A 70 10.15 -11.56 17.00
N GLU A 71 9.55 -11.67 15.82
CA GLU A 71 8.20 -12.23 15.63
C GLU A 71 8.15 -13.69 16.08
N VAL A 72 9.10 -14.51 15.64
CA VAL A 72 9.24 -15.91 16.07
C VAL A 72 9.40 -16.03 17.59
N ASN A 73 10.19 -15.16 18.20
CA ASN A 73 10.39 -15.15 19.65
C ASN A 73 9.13 -14.72 20.44
N LYS A 74 8.30 -13.84 19.87
CA LYS A 74 7.02 -13.40 20.47
C LYS A 74 5.90 -14.41 20.28
N ALA A 75 5.84 -15.09 19.14
CA ALA A 75 4.71 -15.92 18.72
C ALA A 75 4.59 -17.29 19.43
N ASN A 76 5.41 -17.58 20.45
CA ASN A 76 5.35 -18.82 21.26
C ASN A 76 5.08 -20.11 20.44
N LYS A 77 6.05 -20.59 19.66
CA LYS A 77 6.16 -21.93 19.01
C LYS A 77 4.96 -22.53 18.22
N ASN A 78 3.74 -22.01 18.32
CA ASN A 78 2.51 -22.68 17.87
C ASN A 78 2.11 -22.28 16.44
N SER A 79 2.65 -21.20 15.88
CA SER A 79 2.41 -20.79 14.50
C SER A 79 3.50 -21.31 13.57
N ILE A 80 3.23 -22.45 12.91
CA ILE A 80 4.12 -23.10 11.93
C ILE A 80 4.56 -22.11 10.85
N LEU A 81 3.62 -21.28 10.36
CA LEU A 81 3.88 -20.31 9.30
C LEU A 81 4.89 -19.20 9.71
N ILE A 82 4.81 -18.66 10.92
CA ILE A 82 5.70 -17.58 11.37
C ILE A 82 7.13 -18.14 11.55
N ASN A 83 7.26 -19.37 12.07
CA ASN A 83 8.54 -20.05 12.16
C ASN A 83 9.14 -20.25 10.76
N TYR A 84 8.33 -20.75 9.81
CA TYR A 84 8.74 -20.92 8.42
C TYR A 84 9.18 -19.60 7.77
N ILE A 85 8.41 -18.52 7.93
CA ILE A 85 8.79 -17.18 7.42
C ILE A 85 10.13 -16.73 8.01
N GLY A 86 10.33 -16.94 9.32
CA GLY A 86 11.60 -16.65 9.99
C GLY A 86 12.76 -17.45 9.42
N ASP A 87 12.54 -18.73 9.12
CA ASP A 87 13.56 -19.60 8.55
C ASP A 87 13.89 -19.23 7.10
N VAL A 88 12.91 -18.84 6.29
CA VAL A 88 13.15 -18.27 4.95
C VAL A 88 14.01 -17.01 5.01
N TRP A 89 13.76 -16.10 5.95
CA TRP A 89 14.56 -14.89 6.08
C TRP A 89 16.00 -15.19 6.51
N LYS A 90 16.21 -16.18 7.39
CA LYS A 90 17.57 -16.67 7.72
C LYS A 90 18.25 -17.31 6.51
N LEU A 91 17.50 -18.05 5.67
CA LEU A 91 18.03 -18.60 4.43
C LEU A 91 18.51 -17.49 3.50
N CYS A 92 17.67 -16.47 3.27
CA CYS A 92 18.04 -15.33 2.43
C CYS A 92 19.30 -14.62 2.93
N GLU A 93 19.45 -14.46 4.25
CA GLU A 93 20.68 -13.93 4.85
C GLU A 93 21.89 -14.85 4.63
N SER A 94 21.74 -16.16 4.79
CA SER A 94 22.85 -17.12 4.59
C SER A 94 23.35 -17.13 3.14
N LEU A 95 22.45 -16.93 2.16
CA LEU A 95 22.77 -16.96 0.74
C LEU A 95 23.34 -15.62 0.23
N TRP A 96 22.68 -14.50 0.58
CA TRP A 96 22.98 -13.18 0.00
C TRP A 96 23.51 -12.15 1.01
N GLY A 97 23.41 -12.40 2.31
CA GLY A 97 23.91 -11.51 3.36
C GLY A 97 25.42 -11.35 3.35
N ARG A 98 25.91 -10.24 3.92
CA ARG A 98 27.32 -10.05 4.25
C ARG A 98 27.44 -10.09 5.77
N SER A 99 28.35 -10.90 6.30
CA SER A 99 28.74 -10.77 7.70
C SER A 99 29.28 -9.34 7.91
N LEU A 100 28.68 -8.60 8.82
CA LEU A 100 28.95 -7.17 9.09
C LEU A 100 30.43 -6.84 9.42
N ASP A 101 31.29 -7.84 9.61
CA ASP A 101 32.63 -7.66 10.16
C ASP A 101 33.74 -7.38 9.12
N LEU A 102 33.47 -7.39 7.81
CA LEU A 102 34.54 -7.36 6.80
C LEU A 102 34.33 -6.31 5.68
N GLU A 103 34.43 -5.03 6.04
CA GLU A 103 34.60 -3.95 5.04
C GLU A 103 36.01 -3.92 4.42
N ASN A 104 36.97 -4.71 4.92
CA ASN A 104 38.40 -4.53 4.64
C ASN A 104 39.21 -5.76 4.20
N ILE A 105 38.60 -6.85 3.76
CA ILE A 105 39.37 -7.98 3.19
C ILE A 105 39.20 -7.99 1.68
N SER A 106 40.34 -7.90 0.99
CA SER A 106 40.48 -8.19 -0.43
C SER A 106 39.67 -9.44 -0.79
N ASN A 107 38.68 -9.31 -1.67
CA ASN A 107 37.84 -10.36 -2.22
C ASN A 107 38.62 -11.62 -2.63
N SER A 108 38.89 -12.53 -1.70
CA SER A 108 39.14 -13.90 -2.06
C SER A 108 37.74 -14.53 -2.17
N SER A 109 37.31 -14.80 -3.41
CA SER A 109 36.01 -15.42 -3.69
C SER A 109 35.81 -16.71 -2.90
N HIS A 110 36.90 -17.38 -2.53
CA HIS A 110 36.93 -18.59 -1.74
C HIS A 110 36.56 -18.39 -0.27
N GLU A 111 37.05 -17.33 0.41
CA GLU A 111 36.68 -17.08 1.81
C GLU A 111 35.18 -16.73 1.93
N LEU A 112 34.65 -15.91 1.01
CA LEU A 112 33.22 -15.61 0.96
C LEU A 112 32.38 -16.87 0.65
N ALA A 113 32.85 -17.74 -0.25
CA ALA A 113 32.18 -19.01 -0.52
C ALA A 113 32.20 -19.94 0.70
N MET A 114 33.31 -19.96 1.46
CA MET A 114 33.44 -20.76 2.68
C MET A 114 32.53 -20.24 3.80
N GLN A 115 32.47 -18.92 4.01
CA GLN A 115 31.56 -18.29 4.98
C GLN A 115 30.09 -18.54 4.65
N ARG A 116 29.70 -18.45 3.37
CA ARG A 116 28.33 -18.74 2.93
C ARG A 116 27.98 -20.21 3.11
N LYS A 117 28.92 -21.10 2.82
CA LYS A 117 28.74 -22.54 3.05
C LYS A 117 28.55 -22.84 4.54
N GLU A 118 29.33 -22.20 5.41
CA GLU A 118 29.20 -22.31 6.87
C GLU A 118 27.84 -21.77 7.34
N ALA A 119 27.43 -20.58 6.89
CA ALA A 119 26.14 -19.98 7.25
C ALA A 119 24.94 -20.82 6.78
N LEU A 120 24.99 -21.38 5.57
CA LEU A 120 23.95 -22.27 5.05
C LEU A 120 23.91 -23.59 5.84
N SER A 121 25.07 -24.12 6.23
CA SER A 121 25.18 -25.30 7.09
C SER A 121 24.54 -25.05 8.46
N ASP A 122 24.81 -23.90 9.08
CA ASP A 122 24.20 -23.54 10.37
C ASP A 122 22.69 -23.33 10.28
N TRP A 123 22.21 -22.77 9.17
CA TRP A 123 20.78 -22.67 8.90
C TRP A 123 20.12 -24.05 8.78
N LEU A 124 20.70 -24.95 7.97
CA LEU A 124 20.21 -26.33 7.83
C LEU A 124 20.19 -27.07 9.17
N LYS A 125 21.24 -26.92 9.99
CA LYS A 125 21.29 -27.48 11.36
C LYS A 125 20.13 -26.97 12.22
N SER A 126 19.80 -25.68 12.12
CA SER A 126 18.75 -25.08 12.96
C SER A 126 17.35 -25.63 12.66
N ILE A 127 17.04 -25.89 11.39
CA ILE A 127 15.75 -26.46 10.96
C ILE A 127 15.69 -27.94 11.31
N THR A 128 16.74 -28.65 10.96
CA THR A 128 16.80 -30.09 11.16
C THR A 128 16.86 -30.48 12.64
N ALA A 129 17.48 -29.67 13.50
CA ALA A 129 17.57 -29.93 14.94
C ALA A 129 16.24 -30.30 15.60
N GLN A 130 15.12 -29.71 15.15
CA GLN A 130 13.80 -29.99 15.72
C GLN A 130 13.25 -31.36 15.27
N ILE A 131 13.45 -31.71 14.00
CA ILE A 131 13.06 -33.01 13.42
C ILE A 131 13.89 -34.12 14.09
N ILE A 132 15.20 -33.88 14.23
CA ILE A 132 16.14 -34.78 14.91
C ILE A 132 15.70 -35.10 16.32
N GLN A 133 15.48 -34.08 17.15
CA GLN A 133 15.17 -34.29 18.56
C GLN A 133 13.90 -35.15 18.72
N HIS A 134 12.95 -35.01 17.80
CA HIS A 134 11.78 -35.85 17.73
C HIS A 134 12.12 -37.29 17.32
N ASP A 135 12.94 -37.48 16.28
CA ASP A 135 13.31 -38.82 15.79
C ASP A 135 14.25 -39.57 16.74
N LEU A 136 15.17 -38.87 17.41
CA LEU A 136 16.02 -39.39 18.49
C LEU A 136 15.17 -39.94 19.64
N ALA A 137 14.15 -39.19 20.07
CA ALA A 137 13.27 -39.59 21.17
C ALA A 137 12.40 -40.81 20.83
N VAL A 138 12.11 -41.04 19.53
CA VAL A 138 11.35 -42.21 19.07
C VAL A 138 12.24 -43.46 18.96
N ASN A 139 13.54 -43.29 18.69
CA ASN A 139 14.47 -44.38 18.33
C ASN A 139 15.35 -44.92 19.48
N GLU A 140 15.14 -44.50 20.74
CA GLU A 140 15.96 -44.88 21.91
C GLU A 140 16.02 -46.40 22.24
N LYS A 141 15.34 -47.30 21.51
CA LYS A 141 15.09 -48.68 21.99
C LYS A 141 15.76 -49.86 21.30
N ASN A 142 16.53 -49.72 20.21
CA ASN A 142 17.13 -50.89 19.55
C ASN A 142 18.61 -50.69 19.19
N ASP A 143 19.52 -51.62 19.51
CA ASP A 143 20.96 -51.48 19.24
C ASP A 143 21.35 -51.35 17.73
N GLN A 144 20.43 -51.67 16.81
CA GLN A 144 20.58 -51.39 15.37
C GLN A 144 20.29 -49.92 15.00
N THR A 145 19.64 -49.17 15.89
CA THR A 145 19.33 -47.75 15.68
C THR A 145 20.56 -46.89 15.81
N ILE A 146 21.66 -47.34 16.42
CA ILE A 146 22.86 -46.51 16.60
C ILE A 146 23.56 -46.24 15.26
N PHE A 147 23.49 -47.15 14.30
CA PHE A 147 23.99 -46.93 12.94
C PHE A 147 23.02 -46.11 12.08
N SER A 148 21.71 -46.29 12.25
CA SER A 148 20.68 -45.40 11.71
C SER A 148 20.91 -43.98 12.21
N LEU A 149 21.08 -43.84 13.53
CA LEU A 149 21.43 -42.64 14.25
C LEU A 149 22.74 -42.09 13.75
N LEU A 150 23.83 -42.86 13.63
CA LEU A 150 25.10 -42.40 13.05
C LEU A 150 24.94 -41.97 11.59
N SER A 151 24.13 -42.65 10.77
CA SER A 151 23.91 -42.26 9.36
C SER A 151 23.07 -40.99 9.22
N GLU A 152 22.09 -40.81 10.11
CA GLU A 152 21.27 -39.61 10.24
C GLU A 152 22.12 -38.48 10.83
N VAL A 153 22.83 -38.70 11.94
CA VAL A 153 23.84 -37.84 12.59
C VAL A 153 24.90 -37.39 11.58
N LEU A 154 25.41 -38.28 10.74
CA LEU A 154 26.41 -37.91 9.73
C LEU A 154 25.82 -37.09 8.60
N PHE A 155 24.59 -37.37 8.19
CA PHE A 155 23.81 -36.45 7.36
C PHE A 155 23.58 -35.09 8.07
N TYR A 156 23.50 -35.07 9.41
CA TYR A 156 23.34 -33.86 10.25
C TYR A 156 24.61 -33.04 10.50
N PHE A 157 25.82 -33.57 10.38
CA PHE A 157 27.02 -32.93 10.91
C PHE A 157 28.04 -32.52 9.83
N HIS A 158 27.57 -31.88 8.76
CA HIS A 158 28.41 -31.53 7.61
C HIS A 158 29.51 -30.48 7.87
N ASP A 159 29.42 -29.58 8.85
CA ASP A 159 30.53 -28.61 9.10
C ASP A 159 30.42 -27.94 10.49
N LEU A 160 30.88 -28.60 11.56
CA LEU A 160 31.44 -27.90 12.72
C LEU A 160 32.34 -28.86 13.51
N ALA A 161 33.55 -28.41 13.83
CA ALA A 161 34.59 -29.17 14.53
C ALA A 161 34.16 -29.78 15.88
N ASN A 162 33.07 -29.29 16.49
CA ASN A 162 32.63 -29.71 17.82
C ASN A 162 31.84 -31.03 17.85
N GLN A 163 31.23 -31.44 16.73
CA GLN A 163 30.29 -32.57 16.70
C GLN A 163 30.86 -33.81 16.01
N LEU A 164 31.92 -33.65 15.22
CA LEU A 164 32.79 -34.75 14.82
C LEU A 164 33.43 -35.44 16.04
N GLU A 165 33.73 -34.65 17.08
CA GLU A 165 34.30 -35.16 18.33
C GLU A 165 33.30 -36.06 19.06
N GLU A 166 32.01 -35.69 19.11
CA GLU A 166 30.96 -36.52 19.70
C GLU A 166 30.71 -37.80 18.89
N ALA A 167 30.66 -37.71 17.56
CA ALA A 167 30.51 -38.89 16.69
C ALA A 167 31.70 -39.85 16.81
N CYS A 168 32.93 -39.32 16.91
CA CYS A 168 34.13 -40.12 17.17
C CYS A 168 34.09 -40.78 18.55
N LYS A 169 33.62 -40.08 19.59
CA LYS A 169 33.45 -40.65 20.95
C LYS A 169 32.43 -41.79 20.94
N LEU A 170 31.28 -41.62 20.31
CA LEU A 170 30.27 -42.67 20.18
C LEU A 170 30.80 -43.89 19.41
N ALA A 171 31.55 -43.67 18.32
CA ALA A 171 32.19 -44.76 17.58
C ALA A 171 33.25 -45.51 18.43
N LEU A 172 34.00 -44.80 19.27
CA LEU A 172 34.97 -45.39 20.20
C LEU A 172 34.29 -46.17 21.33
N GLU A 173 33.21 -45.66 21.89
CA GLU A 173 32.41 -46.33 22.94
C GLU A 173 31.79 -47.63 22.44
N ASN A 174 31.44 -47.69 21.14
CA ASN A 174 30.90 -48.88 20.48
C ASN A 174 31.98 -49.88 20.01
N GLY A 175 33.28 -49.57 20.19
CA GLY A 175 34.39 -50.44 19.77
C GLY A 175 34.75 -50.38 18.28
N ASP A 176 34.11 -49.51 17.51
CA ASP A 176 34.31 -49.34 16.07
C ASP A 176 35.47 -48.36 15.79
N HIS A 177 36.68 -48.76 16.19
CA HIS A 177 37.87 -47.90 16.14
C HIS A 177 38.27 -47.48 14.71
N CYS A 178 38.11 -48.36 13.72
CA CYS A 178 38.39 -48.05 12.31
C CYS A 178 37.45 -46.99 11.77
N LEU A 179 36.19 -47.02 12.20
CA LEU A 179 35.22 -46.01 11.82
C LEU A 179 35.60 -44.66 12.43
N ALA A 180 35.92 -44.61 13.73
CA ALA A 180 36.36 -43.39 14.40
C ALA A 180 37.56 -42.72 13.70
N LEU A 181 38.51 -43.51 13.21
CA LEU A 181 39.65 -43.00 12.44
C LEU A 181 39.22 -42.40 11.10
N LEU A 182 38.30 -43.04 10.37
CA LEU A 182 37.78 -42.51 9.11
C LEU A 182 36.91 -41.26 9.33
N LEU A 183 36.14 -41.22 10.41
CA LEU A 183 35.34 -40.06 10.82
C LEU A 183 36.23 -38.84 11.08
N SER A 184 37.36 -39.03 11.78
CA SER A 184 38.32 -37.94 12.00
C SER A 184 38.89 -37.32 10.72
N GLN A 185 38.83 -38.03 9.59
CA GLN A 185 39.35 -37.60 8.29
C GLN A 185 38.29 -36.97 7.38
N MET A 186 37.05 -36.83 7.85
CA MET A 186 35.94 -36.29 7.05
C MET A 186 36.12 -34.83 6.62
N GLY A 187 36.93 -34.03 7.32
CA GLY A 187 37.33 -32.69 6.90
C GLY A 187 38.64 -32.63 6.10
N GLY A 188 39.24 -33.79 5.80
CA GLY A 188 40.59 -33.92 5.26
C GLY A 188 40.69 -33.94 3.72
N THR A 189 41.89 -34.28 3.24
CA THR A 189 42.29 -34.26 1.82
C THR A 189 41.45 -35.17 0.91
N LEU A 190 41.21 -34.72 -0.33
CA LEU A 190 40.47 -35.42 -1.39
C LEU A 190 40.92 -36.89 -1.62
N SER A 191 42.19 -37.20 -1.37
CA SER A 191 42.77 -38.53 -1.55
C SER A 191 42.11 -39.63 -0.71
N VAL A 192 41.76 -39.34 0.55
CA VAL A 192 41.10 -40.32 1.43
C VAL A 192 39.70 -40.64 0.92
N ARG A 193 39.00 -39.63 0.40
CA ARG A 193 37.64 -39.78 -0.12
C ARG A 193 37.60 -40.58 -1.43
N GLU A 194 38.58 -40.35 -2.31
CA GLU A 194 38.75 -41.14 -3.54
C GLU A 194 39.01 -42.62 -3.24
N LEU A 195 39.85 -42.90 -2.23
CA LEU A 195 40.10 -44.28 -1.79
C LEU A 195 38.86 -44.95 -1.21
N ILE A 196 38.06 -44.21 -0.43
CA ILE A 196 36.79 -44.73 0.11
C ILE A 196 35.78 -44.96 -1.02
N LYS A 197 35.74 -44.09 -2.03
CA LYS A 197 34.89 -44.27 -3.21
C LYS A 197 35.27 -45.55 -3.97
N GLN A 198 36.57 -45.75 -4.23
CA GLN A 198 37.07 -46.99 -4.84
C GLN A 198 36.73 -48.21 -3.99
N GLN A 199 36.80 -48.09 -2.67
CA GLN A 199 36.45 -49.18 -1.76
C GLN A 199 34.96 -49.56 -1.85
N ILE A 200 34.06 -48.58 -2.02
CA ILE A 200 32.63 -48.82 -2.21
C ILE A 200 32.36 -49.47 -3.58
N GLU A 201 33.01 -48.98 -4.64
CA GLU A 201 32.92 -49.60 -5.98
C GLU A 201 33.39 -51.06 -5.95
N LEU A 202 34.47 -51.36 -5.22
CA LEU A 202 34.95 -52.72 -5.02
C LEU A 202 33.97 -53.59 -4.22
N TRP A 203 33.31 -53.05 -3.19
CA TRP A 203 32.28 -53.79 -2.45
C TRP A 203 31.07 -54.12 -3.34
N HIS A 204 30.72 -53.19 -4.22
CA HIS A 204 29.66 -53.38 -5.21
C HIS A 204 30.01 -54.48 -6.22
N ASP A 205 31.20 -54.41 -6.83
CA ASP A 205 31.66 -55.38 -7.82
C ASP A 205 31.84 -56.80 -7.22
N THR A 206 32.07 -56.89 -5.91
CA THR A 206 32.25 -58.17 -5.20
C THR A 206 30.98 -58.68 -4.51
N ASN A 207 29.83 -57.99 -4.65
CA ASN A 207 28.57 -58.27 -3.96
C ASN A 207 28.69 -58.35 -2.43
N VAL A 208 29.67 -57.68 -1.85
CA VAL A 208 29.85 -57.63 -0.39
C VAL A 208 28.79 -56.70 0.25
N ASP A 209 28.15 -55.85 -0.55
CA ASP A 209 27.06 -54.96 -0.19
C ASP A 209 25.88 -55.67 0.49
N GLU A 210 25.55 -56.90 0.09
CA GLU A 210 24.44 -57.68 0.67
C GLU A 210 24.68 -58.03 2.15
N ASN A 211 25.95 -58.03 2.57
CA ASN A 211 26.37 -58.40 3.92
C ASN A 211 26.62 -57.17 4.82
N LEU A 212 26.61 -55.96 4.28
CA LEU A 212 26.76 -54.72 5.06
C LEU A 212 25.39 -54.15 5.41
N SER A 213 25.28 -53.53 6.59
CA SER A 213 24.09 -52.76 6.93
C SER A 213 23.97 -51.54 6.01
N VAL A 214 22.75 -51.25 5.58
CA VAL A 214 22.43 -50.12 4.70
C VAL A 214 22.95 -48.80 5.29
N ASP A 215 22.87 -48.63 6.62
CA ASP A 215 23.31 -47.41 7.29
C ASP A 215 24.83 -47.27 7.34
N ARG A 216 25.56 -48.39 7.38
CA ARG A 216 27.02 -48.39 7.27
C ARG A 216 27.45 -48.04 5.83
N LEU A 217 26.76 -48.56 4.82
CA LEU A 217 27.00 -48.17 3.43
C LEU A 217 26.67 -46.70 3.17
N LYS A 218 25.56 -46.18 3.72
CA LYS A 218 25.23 -44.74 3.68
C LYS A 218 26.34 -43.90 4.29
N LEU A 219 26.92 -44.34 5.41
CA LEU A 219 28.01 -43.65 6.08
C LEU A 219 29.28 -43.61 5.21
N PHE A 220 29.72 -44.75 4.67
CA PHE A 220 30.87 -44.75 3.75
C PHE A 220 30.61 -43.91 2.50
N MET A 221 29.40 -44.00 1.93
CA MET A 221 28.98 -43.17 0.79
C MET A 221 29.04 -41.68 1.13
N TYR A 222 28.64 -41.30 2.33
CA TYR A 222 28.70 -39.93 2.81
C TYR A 222 30.15 -39.43 2.95
N ILE A 223 31.06 -40.24 3.49
CA ILE A 223 32.49 -39.90 3.62
C ILE A 223 33.17 -39.82 2.23
N SER A 224 32.71 -40.62 1.26
CA SER A 224 33.28 -40.68 -0.09
C SER A 224 32.96 -39.47 -0.97
N LYS A 225 31.86 -38.75 -0.70
CA LYS A 225 31.42 -37.65 -1.58
C LYS A 225 32.37 -36.45 -1.45
N PRO A 226 32.81 -35.85 -2.58
CA PRO A 226 33.60 -34.62 -2.54
C PRO A 226 32.80 -33.50 -1.87
N THR A 227 33.47 -32.51 -1.28
CA THR A 227 32.84 -31.24 -0.88
C THR A 227 32.33 -30.56 -2.15
N ALA A 228 31.13 -30.93 -2.56
CA ALA A 228 30.50 -30.39 -3.76
C ALA A 228 30.12 -28.93 -3.48
N SER A 229 30.10 -28.11 -4.53
CA SER A 229 29.54 -26.77 -4.42
C SER A 229 28.03 -26.87 -4.12
N ILE A 230 27.43 -25.81 -3.60
CA ILE A 230 25.98 -25.76 -3.32
C ILE A 230 25.19 -26.13 -4.59
N THR A 231 25.66 -25.70 -5.76
CA THR A 231 25.09 -26.04 -7.07
C THR A 231 25.18 -27.54 -7.36
N ASP A 232 26.36 -28.16 -7.19
CA ASP A 232 26.54 -29.59 -7.45
C ASP A 232 25.65 -30.45 -6.52
N THR A 233 25.47 -30.04 -5.26
CA THR A 233 24.57 -30.73 -4.33
C THR A 233 23.11 -30.66 -4.76
N LEU A 234 22.70 -29.51 -5.30
CA LEU A 234 21.34 -29.30 -5.78
C LEU A 234 21.08 -30.09 -7.07
N ASP A 235 22.05 -30.17 -7.97
CA ASP A 235 21.96 -30.97 -9.19
C ASP A 235 21.86 -32.47 -8.88
N LEU A 236 22.61 -32.95 -7.89
CA LEU A 236 22.51 -34.33 -7.40
C LEU A 236 21.15 -34.62 -6.76
N TYR A 237 20.58 -33.65 -6.03
CA TYR A 237 19.24 -33.77 -5.46
C TYR A 237 18.15 -33.75 -6.54
N ASP A 238 18.25 -32.86 -7.52
CA ASP A 238 17.31 -32.82 -8.65
C ASP A 238 17.36 -34.11 -9.49
N ALA A 239 18.56 -34.69 -9.66
CA ALA A 239 18.74 -35.99 -10.30
C ALA A 239 18.11 -37.13 -9.49
N SER A 240 18.21 -37.11 -8.15
CA SER A 240 17.56 -38.12 -7.31
C SER A 240 16.03 -37.98 -7.31
N CYS A 241 15.50 -36.76 -7.33
CA CYS A 241 14.07 -36.50 -7.40
C CYS A 241 13.43 -36.81 -8.76
N SER A 242 14.21 -36.81 -9.84
CA SER A 242 13.75 -37.10 -11.21
C SER A 242 13.79 -38.59 -11.58
N SER A 243 14.34 -39.44 -10.70
CA SER A 243 14.35 -40.89 -10.88
C SER A 243 12.94 -41.50 -10.78
N MET A 244 12.75 -42.70 -11.34
CA MET A 244 11.44 -43.35 -11.51
C MET A 244 10.64 -43.50 -10.18
N PRO A 245 9.30 -43.58 -10.23
CA PRO A 245 8.43 -43.47 -9.06
C PRO A 245 8.66 -44.47 -7.93
N ASP A 246 9.14 -45.67 -8.26
CA ASP A 246 9.34 -46.77 -7.31
C ASP A 246 10.74 -46.77 -6.67
N THR A 247 11.59 -45.78 -6.99
CA THR A 247 12.99 -45.70 -6.53
C THR A 247 13.37 -44.28 -6.10
N TYR A 248 12.43 -43.53 -5.52
CA TYR A 248 12.77 -42.23 -4.92
C TYR A 248 13.73 -42.43 -3.75
N ILE A 249 15.02 -42.16 -3.98
CA ILE A 249 16.05 -42.14 -2.93
C ILE A 249 15.87 -40.90 -2.03
N SER A 250 15.12 -39.88 -2.48
CA SER A 250 14.93 -38.63 -1.76
C SER A 250 13.49 -38.11 -1.87
N PRO A 251 12.91 -37.56 -0.78
CA PRO A 251 11.58 -36.96 -0.82
C PRO A 251 11.59 -35.71 -1.70
N LYS A 252 10.52 -35.51 -2.49
CA LYS A 252 10.33 -34.30 -3.29
C LYS A 252 10.12 -33.08 -2.38
N PRO A 253 10.59 -31.89 -2.77
CA PRO A 253 10.56 -30.70 -1.92
C PRO A 253 9.16 -30.05 -1.98
N TRP A 254 8.19 -30.70 -1.35
CA TRP A 254 6.84 -30.17 -1.19
C TRP A 254 6.78 -29.23 0.01
N PRO A 255 5.94 -28.18 -0.01
CA PRO A 255 5.67 -27.37 1.18
C PRO A 255 5.12 -28.23 2.33
N ASP A 256 5.45 -27.93 3.58
CA ASP A 256 5.07 -28.73 4.76
C ASP A 256 3.55 -28.96 4.91
N TYR A 257 2.76 -28.03 4.40
CA TYR A 257 1.30 -28.12 4.43
C TYR A 257 0.74 -29.04 3.34
N TYR A 258 1.55 -29.36 2.32
CA TYR A 258 1.22 -30.23 1.21
C TYR A 258 1.32 -31.69 1.65
N LYS A 259 0.31 -32.15 2.41
CA LYS A 259 0.05 -33.57 2.59
C LYS A 259 -0.64 -34.08 1.33
N GLU A 260 -0.30 -35.28 0.87
CA GLU A 260 -0.72 -35.91 -0.41
C GLU A 260 -2.24 -35.90 -0.72
N GLU A 261 -3.07 -35.46 0.21
CA GLU A 261 -4.53 -35.32 0.11
C GLU A 261 -5.02 -34.01 -0.52
N TYR A 262 -4.18 -32.97 -0.67
CA TYR A 262 -4.57 -31.69 -1.31
C TYR A 262 -4.04 -31.60 -2.76
N GLN A 263 -4.78 -32.19 -3.70
CA GLN A 263 -4.57 -31.91 -5.12
C GLN A 263 -5.08 -30.48 -5.43
N ILE A 264 -4.16 -29.52 -5.53
CA ILE A 264 -4.43 -28.24 -6.18
C ILE A 264 -4.00 -28.33 -7.66
N ASP A 265 -4.88 -27.84 -8.52
CA ASP A 265 -5.01 -28.13 -9.95
C ASP A 265 -3.76 -27.94 -10.83
N ILE A 266 -3.62 -28.93 -11.72
CA ILE A 266 -2.70 -29.09 -12.85
C ILE A 266 -3.02 -28.06 -13.95
N THR A 267 -2.88 -26.76 -13.67
CA THR A 267 -3.14 -25.73 -14.70
C THR A 267 -1.90 -25.34 -15.48
N ASN A 268 -0.71 -25.71 -15.00
CA ASN A 268 0.52 -25.75 -15.80
C ASN A 268 1.29 -27.01 -15.39
N ASN A 269 1.95 -27.69 -16.33
CA ASN A 269 2.82 -28.86 -16.10
C ASN A 269 4.07 -28.58 -15.22
N LYS A 270 3.96 -27.70 -14.23
CA LYS A 270 5.03 -27.23 -13.35
C LYS A 270 4.67 -27.63 -11.93
N SER A 271 5.49 -28.50 -11.36
CA SER A 271 5.40 -28.96 -9.98
C SER A 271 5.58 -27.80 -9.01
N LEU A 272 4.67 -27.71 -8.04
CA LEU A 272 4.66 -26.70 -6.99
C LEU A 272 5.65 -27.14 -5.91
N TYR A 273 6.79 -26.46 -5.80
CA TYR A 273 7.82 -26.79 -4.82
C TYR A 273 7.89 -25.74 -3.72
N ASP A 274 8.56 -26.11 -2.63
CA ASP A 274 8.79 -25.24 -1.49
C ASP A 274 9.57 -23.96 -1.87
N LEU A 275 9.25 -22.85 -1.21
CA LEU A 275 9.92 -21.56 -1.46
C LEU A 275 11.42 -21.62 -1.16
N SER A 276 11.83 -22.30 -0.09
CA SER A 276 13.25 -22.46 0.27
C SER A 276 14.05 -23.14 -0.84
N TYR A 277 13.45 -24.16 -1.46
CA TYR A 277 14.04 -24.86 -2.61
C TYR A 277 14.14 -23.96 -3.85
N HIS A 278 13.11 -23.17 -4.13
CA HIS A 278 13.17 -22.22 -5.24
C HIS A 278 14.20 -21.09 -5.03
N LEU A 279 14.42 -20.65 -3.78
CA LEU A 279 15.48 -19.69 -3.44
C LEU A 279 16.87 -20.29 -3.64
N LEU A 280 17.07 -21.55 -3.23
CA LEU A 280 18.33 -22.27 -3.48
C LEU A 280 18.60 -22.40 -5.00
N LYS A 281 17.58 -22.73 -5.79
CA LYS A 281 17.67 -22.76 -7.27
C LYS A 281 18.02 -21.41 -7.86
N LEU A 282 17.43 -20.33 -7.35
CA LEU A 282 17.74 -18.97 -7.80
C LEU A 282 19.20 -18.62 -7.53
N TYR A 283 19.71 -18.97 -6.34
CA TYR A 283 21.09 -18.72 -5.97
C TYR A 283 22.08 -19.48 -6.87
N CYS A 284 21.81 -20.76 -7.14
CA CYS A 284 22.72 -21.62 -7.89
C CYS A 284 22.72 -21.33 -9.40
N ASN A 285 21.53 -21.13 -9.99
CA ASN A 285 21.39 -21.01 -11.45
C ASN A 285 21.33 -19.56 -11.94
N GLY A 286 21.04 -18.59 -11.06
CA GLY A 286 20.87 -17.17 -11.39
C GLY A 286 19.65 -16.82 -12.27
N ASN A 287 19.14 -17.78 -13.04
CA ASN A 287 18.11 -17.63 -14.07
C ASN A 287 16.81 -18.40 -13.74
N HIS A 288 16.59 -18.79 -12.48
CA HIS A 288 15.35 -19.47 -12.08
C HIS A 288 14.17 -18.49 -12.07
N SER A 289 13.00 -18.89 -12.57
CA SER A 289 11.86 -17.97 -12.75
C SER A 289 11.35 -17.40 -11.42
N LEU A 290 11.49 -16.07 -11.23
CA LEU A 290 10.94 -15.35 -10.08
C LEU A 290 9.42 -15.53 -9.93
N GLU A 291 8.69 -15.70 -11.03
CA GLU A 291 7.24 -15.92 -10.98
C GLU A 291 6.84 -17.15 -10.16
N MET A 292 7.68 -18.18 -10.10
CA MET A 292 7.44 -19.34 -9.24
C MET A 292 7.71 -19.03 -7.77
N ILE A 293 8.80 -18.32 -7.47
CA ILE A 293 9.16 -17.93 -6.09
C ILE A 293 8.09 -17.01 -5.49
N LEU A 294 7.56 -16.11 -6.29
CA LEU A 294 6.59 -15.10 -5.86
C LEU A 294 5.15 -15.63 -5.81
N ASN A 295 4.91 -16.91 -6.10
CA ASN A 295 3.59 -17.51 -5.92
C ASN A 295 3.35 -17.80 -4.43
N PRO A 296 2.30 -17.22 -3.80
CA PRO A 296 1.96 -17.47 -2.38
C PRO A 296 1.81 -18.94 -2.01
N GLN A 297 1.41 -19.77 -2.97
CA GLN A 297 1.26 -21.20 -2.78
C GLN A 297 2.60 -21.89 -2.49
N THR A 298 3.76 -21.27 -2.70
CA THR A 298 5.04 -21.94 -2.38
C THR A 298 5.32 -22.05 -0.88
N TYR A 299 4.66 -21.25 -0.03
CA TYR A 299 4.88 -21.25 1.43
C TYR A 299 3.60 -21.21 2.27
N THR A 300 2.45 -20.87 1.69
CA THR A 300 1.16 -20.82 2.41
C THR A 300 0.09 -21.64 1.73
N CYS A 301 -0.83 -22.19 2.54
CA CYS A 301 -2.06 -22.79 2.03
C CYS A 301 -2.98 -21.74 1.36
N ASP A 302 -2.89 -20.48 1.79
CA ASP A 302 -3.75 -19.39 1.37
C ASP A 302 -3.19 -18.71 0.11
N PRO A 303 -3.85 -18.83 -1.07
CA PRO A 303 -3.34 -18.23 -2.32
C PRO A 303 -3.36 -16.70 -2.35
N PHE A 304 -3.92 -16.08 -1.32
CA PHE A 304 -4.08 -14.63 -1.19
C PHE A 304 -3.08 -13.99 -0.21
N ASP A 305 -2.19 -14.78 0.41
CA ASP A 305 -1.18 -14.21 1.31
C ASP A 305 0.06 -13.75 0.53
N TYR A 306 0.07 -12.49 0.09
CA TYR A 306 1.18 -11.92 -0.70
C TYR A 306 2.24 -11.23 0.17
N ARG A 307 2.19 -11.35 1.51
CA ARG A 307 3.11 -10.66 2.43
C ARG A 307 4.58 -10.96 2.14
N LEU A 308 4.95 -12.24 2.22
CA LEU A 308 6.33 -12.67 2.00
C LEU A 308 6.72 -12.54 0.53
N SER A 309 5.81 -12.88 -0.39
CA SER A 309 6.01 -12.71 -1.83
C SER A 309 6.40 -11.27 -2.20
N TRP A 310 5.66 -10.27 -1.72
CA TRP A 310 5.96 -8.87 -2.01
C TRP A 310 7.28 -8.41 -1.40
N LEU A 311 7.56 -8.78 -0.15
CA LEU A 311 8.82 -8.43 0.52
C LEU A 311 10.03 -9.07 -0.17
N LEU A 312 9.94 -10.35 -0.54
CA LEU A 312 10.98 -11.05 -1.30
C LEU A 312 11.19 -10.43 -2.68
N GLN A 313 10.12 -10.01 -3.35
CA GLN A 313 10.26 -9.30 -4.62
C GLN A 313 11.09 -8.01 -4.46
N GLN A 314 10.83 -7.23 -3.41
CA GLN A 314 11.59 -6.00 -3.16
C GLN A 314 13.07 -6.29 -2.85
N THR A 315 13.35 -7.27 -2.00
CA THR A 315 14.73 -7.63 -1.64
C THR A 315 15.48 -8.23 -2.83
N LEU A 316 14.87 -9.13 -3.60
CA LEU A 316 15.47 -9.72 -4.81
C LEU A 316 15.72 -8.67 -5.90
N SER A 317 14.79 -7.72 -6.09
CA SER A 317 15.00 -6.59 -7.00
C SER A 317 16.19 -5.73 -6.54
N GLY A 318 16.30 -5.50 -5.22
CA GLY A 318 17.41 -4.77 -4.61
C GLY A 318 18.76 -5.50 -4.68
N LEU A 319 18.76 -6.83 -4.77
CA LEU A 319 19.94 -7.67 -5.00
C LEU A 319 20.35 -7.73 -6.48
N GLY A 320 19.53 -7.20 -7.39
CA GLY A 320 19.81 -7.12 -8.83
C GLY A 320 19.05 -8.14 -9.71
N TYR A 321 18.14 -8.94 -9.14
CA TYR A 321 17.32 -9.87 -9.91
C TYR A 321 16.09 -9.16 -10.50
N LEU A 322 16.22 -8.64 -11.72
CA LEU A 322 15.19 -7.85 -12.41
C LEU A 322 14.39 -8.63 -13.46
N HIS A 323 14.51 -9.96 -13.50
CA HIS A 323 13.96 -10.80 -14.56
C HIS A 323 12.48 -11.17 -14.37
N LEU A 324 11.70 -10.27 -13.78
CA LEU A 324 10.26 -10.42 -13.59
C LEU A 324 9.50 -9.68 -14.70
N SER A 325 8.43 -10.27 -15.21
CA SER A 325 7.56 -9.58 -16.18
C SER A 325 6.88 -8.37 -15.53
N GLU A 326 6.64 -7.31 -16.31
CA GLU A 326 5.94 -6.12 -15.81
C GLU A 326 4.53 -6.46 -15.30
N TYR A 327 3.87 -7.44 -15.95
CA TYR A 327 2.56 -7.93 -15.54
C TYR A 327 2.61 -8.67 -14.19
N ALA A 328 3.57 -9.59 -13.99
CA ALA A 328 3.70 -10.28 -12.72
C ALA A 328 4.09 -9.33 -11.57
N THR A 329 4.96 -8.36 -11.85
CA THR A 329 5.32 -7.26 -10.93
C THR A 329 4.09 -6.45 -10.51
N TYR A 330 3.23 -6.11 -11.46
CA TYR A 330 1.98 -5.41 -11.16
C TYR A 330 1.04 -6.27 -10.33
N LEU A 331 0.89 -7.55 -10.67
CA LEU A 331 -0.03 -8.48 -10.00
C LEU A 331 0.31 -8.65 -8.53
N THR A 332 1.58 -8.84 -8.19
CA THR A 332 2.03 -8.97 -6.79
C THR A 332 1.78 -7.69 -6.00
N HIS A 333 2.08 -6.52 -6.58
CA HIS A 333 1.79 -5.22 -5.94
C HIS A 333 0.28 -5.01 -5.75
N ALA A 334 -0.54 -5.30 -6.76
CA ALA A 334 -1.99 -5.11 -6.71
C ALA A 334 -2.65 -6.05 -5.69
N ASN A 335 -2.27 -7.32 -5.67
CA ASN A 335 -2.83 -8.31 -4.74
C ASN A 335 -2.43 -8.02 -3.30
N PHE A 336 -1.17 -7.63 -3.06
CA PHE A 336 -0.73 -7.24 -1.72
C PHE A 336 -1.40 -5.94 -1.24
N ALA A 337 -1.57 -4.95 -2.14
CA ALA A 337 -2.32 -3.74 -1.83
C ALA A 337 -3.78 -4.04 -1.45
N ALA A 338 -4.44 -4.97 -2.15
CA ALA A 338 -5.79 -5.41 -1.82
C ALA A 338 -5.85 -6.16 -0.48
N GLN A 339 -4.84 -6.99 -0.17
CA GLN A 339 -4.71 -7.66 1.13
C GLN A 339 -4.61 -6.63 2.27
N LEU A 340 -3.77 -5.61 2.13
CA LEU A 340 -3.64 -4.52 3.12
C LEU A 340 -4.93 -3.71 3.28
N GLU A 341 -5.65 -3.47 2.18
CA GLU A 341 -6.96 -2.82 2.22
C GLU A 341 -7.96 -3.63 3.05
N SER A 342 -7.99 -4.96 2.89
CA SER A 342 -8.87 -5.85 3.67
C SER A 342 -8.54 -5.85 5.17
N LEU A 343 -7.29 -5.56 5.54
CA LEU A 343 -6.82 -5.45 6.92
C LEU A 343 -7.03 -4.05 7.53
N ASN A 344 -7.71 -3.14 6.82
CA ASN A 344 -7.87 -1.71 7.17
C ASN A 344 -6.54 -0.91 7.24
N LEU A 345 -5.46 -1.44 6.66
CA LEU A 345 -4.16 -0.78 6.54
C LEU A 345 -4.04 -0.05 5.18
N TRP A 346 -5.08 0.72 4.83
CA TRP A 346 -5.17 1.37 3.52
C TRP A 346 -4.04 2.38 3.26
N HIS A 347 -3.53 3.06 4.31
CA HIS A 347 -2.41 4.00 4.19
C HIS A 347 -1.10 3.29 3.75
N TRP A 348 -0.92 2.03 4.14
CA TRP A 348 0.15 1.17 3.66
C TRP A 348 -0.15 0.55 2.29
N SER A 349 -1.42 0.27 1.98
CA SER A 349 -1.84 -0.12 0.63
C SER A 349 -1.42 0.95 -0.40
N VAL A 350 -1.59 2.23 -0.06
CA VAL A 350 -1.10 3.35 -0.89
C VAL A 350 0.42 3.29 -1.07
N PHE A 351 1.19 2.99 -0.03
CA PHE A 351 2.64 2.80 -0.15
C PHE A 351 3.02 1.68 -1.12
N VAL A 352 2.31 0.54 -1.09
CA VAL A 352 2.54 -0.57 -2.03
C VAL A 352 2.22 -0.15 -3.47
N VAL A 353 1.09 0.51 -3.70
CA VAL A 353 0.69 0.98 -5.04
C VAL A 353 1.70 1.98 -5.64
N LEU A 354 2.41 2.75 -4.82
CA LEU A 354 3.45 3.66 -5.29
C LEU A 354 4.64 2.95 -5.99
N HIS A 355 4.78 1.63 -5.82
CA HIS A 355 5.79 0.82 -6.51
C HIS A 355 5.40 0.42 -7.95
N PHE A 356 4.17 0.72 -8.40
CA PHE A 356 3.76 0.46 -9.79
C PHE A 356 4.70 1.17 -10.77
N THR A 357 5.16 0.47 -11.80
CA THR A 357 6.06 1.04 -12.83
C THR A 357 5.38 2.14 -13.65
N ASP A 358 4.13 1.92 -14.09
CA ASP A 358 3.35 2.90 -14.86
C ASP A 358 2.80 4.03 -14.00
N SER A 359 3.17 5.27 -14.36
CA SER A 359 2.70 6.51 -13.74
C SER A 359 1.17 6.67 -13.79
N LYS A 360 0.54 6.39 -14.93
CA LYS A 360 -0.91 6.63 -15.09
C LYS A 360 -1.73 5.69 -14.24
N MET A 361 -1.36 4.40 -14.24
CA MET A 361 -2.00 3.40 -13.39
C MET A 361 -1.76 3.69 -11.91
N ARG A 362 -0.54 4.12 -11.55
CA ARG A 362 -0.22 4.52 -10.17
C ARG A 362 -1.10 5.67 -9.68
N GLN A 363 -1.20 6.74 -10.46
CA GLN A 363 -2.06 7.88 -10.10
C GLN A 363 -3.51 7.43 -9.94
N LYS A 364 -4.05 6.67 -10.91
CA LYS A 364 -5.42 6.19 -10.85
C LYS A 364 -5.67 5.31 -9.62
N ALA A 365 -4.78 4.36 -9.34
CA ALA A 365 -4.92 3.45 -8.21
C ALA A 365 -4.81 4.19 -6.85
N VAL A 366 -3.90 5.17 -6.72
CA VAL A 366 -3.83 6.02 -5.52
C VAL A 366 -5.10 6.85 -5.36
N CYS A 367 -5.59 7.49 -6.43
CA CYS A 367 -6.84 8.26 -6.39
C CYS A 367 -8.05 7.38 -6.02
N ASP A 368 -8.16 6.17 -6.58
CA ASP A 368 -9.23 5.23 -6.26
C ASP A 368 -9.17 4.77 -4.79
N LEU A 369 -7.98 4.49 -4.26
CA LEU A 369 -7.81 4.13 -2.84
C LEU A 369 -8.18 5.30 -1.92
N LEU A 370 -7.72 6.52 -2.24
CA LEU A 370 -8.09 7.71 -1.48
C LEU A 370 -9.60 7.95 -1.52
N SER A 371 -10.23 7.83 -2.68
CA SER A 371 -11.69 8.06 -2.82
C SER A 371 -12.54 7.11 -1.95
N ARG A 372 -12.03 5.90 -1.65
CA ARG A 372 -12.72 4.89 -0.85
C ARG A 372 -12.54 5.09 0.67
N HIS A 373 -11.35 5.51 1.09
CA HIS A 373 -10.95 5.49 2.52
C HIS A 373 -10.79 6.87 3.16
N VAL A 374 -10.91 7.95 2.39
CA VAL A 374 -10.86 9.32 2.94
C VAL A 374 -12.07 9.55 3.84
N ASP A 375 -11.87 10.16 5.01
CA ASP A 375 -12.93 10.61 5.92
C ASP A 375 -12.95 12.14 6.03
N ILE A 376 -14.14 12.71 6.29
CA ILE A 376 -14.34 14.16 6.46
C ILE A 376 -14.32 14.54 7.94
N ASP A 377 -14.79 13.66 8.82
CA ASP A 377 -14.98 13.94 10.25
C ASP A 377 -13.66 13.99 11.05
N ASP A 378 -12.50 14.07 10.36
CA ASP A 378 -11.15 14.22 10.90
C ASP A 378 -10.91 13.43 12.20
N SER A 379 -11.25 12.14 12.18
CA SER A 379 -11.02 11.25 13.32
C SER A 379 -9.52 11.23 13.68
N PRO A 380 -9.12 11.06 14.95
CA PRO A 380 -7.71 11.13 15.34
C PRO A 380 -6.86 10.09 14.59
N ASN A 381 -7.40 8.89 14.38
CA ASN A 381 -6.75 7.84 13.58
C ASN A 381 -6.56 8.26 12.12
N TYR A 382 -7.58 8.88 11.52
CA TYR A 382 -7.51 9.37 10.15
C TYR A 382 -6.49 10.52 10.01
N ILE A 383 -6.44 11.47 10.96
CA ILE A 383 -5.44 12.54 10.96
C ILE A 383 -4.02 11.95 10.99
N HIS A 384 -3.78 10.93 11.81
CA HIS A 384 -2.48 10.25 11.84
C HIS A 384 -2.14 9.61 10.48
N GLN A 385 -3.10 8.94 9.85
CA GLN A 385 -2.93 8.33 8.53
C GLN A 385 -2.70 9.40 7.45
N GLU A 386 -3.47 10.48 7.44
CA GLU A 386 -3.31 11.59 6.50
C GLU A 386 -1.94 12.28 6.66
N ASN A 387 -1.50 12.50 7.90
CA ASN A 387 -0.17 13.03 8.19
C ASN A 387 0.94 12.08 7.74
N PHE A 388 0.73 10.76 7.85
CA PHE A 388 1.64 9.77 7.31
C PHE A 388 1.75 9.89 5.77
N LEU A 389 0.64 10.01 5.06
CA LEU A 389 0.63 10.22 3.60
C LEU A 389 1.33 11.52 3.18
N LYS A 390 1.08 12.62 3.89
CA LYS A 390 1.65 13.95 3.59
C LYS A 390 3.15 14.01 3.90
N ASN A 391 3.55 13.57 5.09
CA ASN A 391 4.90 13.79 5.59
C ASN A 391 5.85 12.67 5.18
N ARG A 392 5.42 11.41 5.24
CA ARG A 392 6.27 10.26 4.92
C ARG A 392 6.21 9.91 3.43
N LEU A 393 5.00 9.67 2.90
CA LEU A 393 4.84 9.29 1.48
C LEU A 393 4.91 10.47 0.51
N LYS A 394 4.85 11.71 1.02
CA LYS A 394 4.95 12.95 0.23
C LYS A 394 3.89 13.06 -0.88
N ILE A 395 2.70 12.53 -0.64
CA ILE A 395 1.60 12.55 -1.60
C ILE A 395 1.11 14.00 -1.84
N PRO A 396 0.85 14.41 -3.10
CA PRO A 396 0.25 15.69 -3.40
C PRO A 396 -1.04 15.93 -2.61
N ILE A 397 -1.06 17.06 -1.89
CA ILE A 397 -2.23 17.52 -1.14
C ILE A 397 -3.45 17.69 -2.06
N LYS A 398 -3.22 18.01 -3.34
CA LYS A 398 -4.26 18.11 -4.37
C LYS A 398 -5.09 16.83 -4.49
N TRP A 399 -4.47 15.66 -4.46
CA TRP A 399 -5.16 14.38 -4.62
C TRP A 399 -5.99 14.02 -3.38
N ILE A 400 -5.47 14.33 -2.18
CA ILE A 400 -6.19 14.10 -0.92
C ILE A 400 -7.42 15.01 -0.86
N ASN A 401 -7.26 16.29 -1.18
CA ASN A 401 -8.37 17.25 -1.19
C ASN A 401 -9.40 16.90 -2.25
N TYR A 402 -8.99 16.45 -3.43
CA TYR A 402 -9.91 15.99 -4.47
C TYR A 402 -10.81 14.84 -3.97
N ALA A 403 -10.21 13.84 -3.31
CA ALA A 403 -10.97 12.74 -2.72
C ALA A 403 -11.91 13.20 -1.58
N LYS A 404 -11.45 14.12 -0.71
CA LYS A 404 -12.31 14.74 0.33
C LYS A 404 -13.49 15.49 -0.29
N ALA A 405 -13.28 16.17 -1.41
CA ALA A 405 -14.31 16.90 -2.12
C ALA A 405 -15.41 15.96 -2.66
N ILE A 406 -15.03 14.86 -3.32
CA ILE A 406 -15.99 13.85 -3.84
C ILE A 406 -16.82 13.24 -2.70
N LYS A 407 -16.19 12.86 -1.59
CA LYS A 407 -16.91 12.32 -0.43
C LYS A 407 -17.85 13.36 0.18
N SER A 408 -17.43 14.62 0.27
CA SER A 408 -18.27 15.69 0.80
C SER A 408 -19.51 15.92 -0.08
N CYS A 409 -19.37 15.81 -1.40
CA CYS A 409 -20.49 15.82 -2.33
C CYS A 409 -21.47 14.65 -2.10
N SER A 410 -20.97 13.43 -1.87
CA SER A 410 -21.85 12.28 -1.62
C SER A 410 -22.60 12.38 -0.29
N GLU A 411 -21.99 12.97 0.74
CA GLU A 411 -22.61 13.28 2.03
C GLU A 411 -23.50 14.54 2.02
N LYS A 412 -23.64 15.23 0.88
CA LYS A 412 -24.37 16.50 0.73
C LYS A 412 -23.83 17.66 1.58
N ARG A 413 -22.56 17.58 1.98
CA ARG A 413 -21.81 18.63 2.68
C ARG A 413 -21.14 19.55 1.66
N PHE A 414 -21.97 20.35 0.97
CA PHE A 414 -21.51 21.12 -0.18
C PHE A 414 -20.55 22.26 0.20
N ASN A 415 -20.65 22.79 1.43
CA ASN A 415 -19.77 23.85 1.94
C ASN A 415 -18.31 23.38 2.00
N GLU A 416 -18.08 22.25 2.66
CA GLU A 416 -16.77 21.61 2.74
C GLU A 416 -16.30 21.14 1.36
N ALA A 417 -17.20 20.59 0.54
CA ALA A 417 -16.88 20.15 -0.82
C ALA A 417 -16.31 21.27 -1.69
N ALA A 418 -16.94 22.45 -1.68
CA ALA A 418 -16.48 23.61 -2.43
C ALA A 418 -15.08 24.05 -2.00
N TRP A 419 -14.82 24.06 -0.69
CA TRP A 419 -13.49 24.36 -0.15
C TRP A 419 -12.47 23.33 -0.66
N TYR A 420 -12.72 22.04 -0.47
CA TYR A 420 -11.79 21.00 -0.91
C TYR A 420 -11.51 21.00 -2.42
N PHE A 421 -12.50 21.27 -3.28
CA PHE A 421 -12.25 21.41 -4.72
C PHE A 421 -11.34 22.59 -5.07
N ILE A 422 -11.47 23.71 -4.36
CA ILE A 422 -10.58 24.87 -4.51
C ILE A 422 -9.13 24.47 -4.16
N TYR A 423 -8.92 23.78 -3.04
CA TYR A 423 -7.58 23.31 -2.65
C TYR A 423 -7.05 22.16 -3.52
N ALA A 424 -7.91 21.46 -4.25
CA ALA A 424 -7.53 20.48 -5.25
C ALA A 424 -7.13 21.11 -6.60
N GLU A 425 -7.35 22.42 -6.77
CA GLU A 425 -7.22 23.18 -8.04
C GLU A 425 -8.20 22.74 -9.14
N GLU A 426 -9.30 22.09 -8.77
CA GLU A 426 -10.38 21.68 -9.69
C GLU A 426 -11.46 22.76 -9.75
N TRP A 427 -11.16 23.83 -10.48
CA TRP A 427 -11.97 25.06 -10.50
C TRP A 427 -13.36 24.89 -11.11
N ASN A 428 -13.51 24.06 -12.14
CA ASN A 428 -14.80 23.81 -12.79
C ASN A 428 -15.76 23.10 -11.83
N SER A 429 -15.31 22.00 -11.23
CA SER A 429 -16.08 21.25 -10.25
C SER A 429 -16.44 22.09 -9.02
N ALA A 430 -15.51 22.93 -8.53
CA ALA A 430 -15.80 23.87 -7.46
C ALA A 430 -16.89 24.87 -7.85
N HIS A 431 -16.78 25.47 -9.05
CA HIS A 431 -17.75 26.43 -9.56
C HIS A 431 -19.14 25.80 -9.69
N ASP A 432 -19.25 24.60 -10.25
CA ASP A 432 -20.54 23.92 -10.44
C ASP A 432 -21.23 23.66 -9.09
N VAL A 433 -20.51 23.13 -8.09
CA VAL A 433 -21.05 22.91 -6.74
C VAL A 433 -21.49 24.21 -6.07
N ILE A 434 -20.68 25.26 -6.21
CA ILE A 434 -21.01 26.57 -5.64
C ILE A 434 -22.27 27.13 -6.29
N MET A 435 -22.39 27.06 -7.62
CA MET A 435 -23.53 27.62 -8.34
C MET A 435 -24.81 26.84 -8.08
N GLU A 436 -24.77 25.50 -8.14
CA GLU A 436 -25.95 24.64 -7.97
C GLU A 436 -26.52 24.69 -6.55
N HIS A 437 -25.66 24.68 -5.52
CA HIS A 437 -26.10 24.45 -4.15
C HIS A 437 -25.84 25.65 -3.23
N LEU A 438 -24.62 26.21 -3.20
CA LEU A 438 -24.27 27.24 -2.21
C LEU A 438 -24.80 28.63 -2.56
N ALA A 439 -24.72 29.03 -3.83
CA ALA A 439 -25.04 30.39 -4.25
C ALA A 439 -26.52 30.69 -4.01
N THR A 440 -27.40 29.75 -4.35
CA THR A 440 -28.84 29.93 -4.11
C THR A 440 -29.16 30.02 -2.63
N GLU A 441 -28.58 29.16 -1.79
CA GLU A 441 -28.82 29.16 -0.34
C GLU A 441 -28.23 30.40 0.34
N ALA A 442 -27.03 30.82 -0.05
CA ALA A 442 -26.38 32.01 0.50
C ALA A 442 -27.12 33.30 0.13
N ILE A 443 -27.66 33.42 -1.09
CA ILE A 443 -28.44 34.58 -1.52
C ILE A 443 -29.80 34.63 -0.80
N ILE A 444 -30.48 33.49 -0.66
CA ILE A 444 -31.76 33.40 0.08
C ILE A 444 -31.56 33.76 1.56
N ASN A 445 -30.46 33.30 2.16
CA ASN A 445 -30.15 33.53 3.56
C ASN A 445 -29.40 34.86 3.83
N ASP A 446 -29.22 35.71 2.82
CA ASP A 446 -28.49 37.00 2.90
C ASP A 446 -27.02 36.87 3.39
N ASN A 447 -26.39 35.71 3.27
CA ASN A 447 -25.01 35.44 3.70
C ASN A 447 -23.97 35.81 2.61
N TYR A 448 -23.90 37.11 2.29
CA TYR A 448 -23.08 37.62 1.19
C TYR A 448 -21.57 37.56 1.45
N ASP A 449 -21.13 37.71 2.69
CA ASP A 449 -19.70 37.74 3.04
C ASP A 449 -19.03 36.38 2.82
N TYR A 450 -19.72 35.29 3.20
CA TYR A 450 -19.24 33.93 3.00
C TYR A 450 -19.10 33.58 1.51
N LEU A 451 -20.12 33.91 0.72
CA LEU A 451 -20.11 33.70 -0.73
C LEU A 451 -19.03 34.54 -1.42
N LYS A 452 -18.80 35.78 -0.95
CA LYS A 452 -17.71 36.63 -1.42
C LYS A 452 -16.35 36.01 -1.16
N THR A 453 -16.12 35.46 0.04
CA THR A 453 -14.86 34.79 0.37
C THR A 453 -14.62 33.58 -0.54
N LEU A 454 -15.62 32.71 -0.72
CA LEU A 454 -15.51 31.54 -1.60
C LEU A 454 -15.24 31.92 -3.06
N LEU A 455 -16.01 32.87 -3.60
CA LEU A 455 -15.82 33.32 -4.97
C LEU A 455 -14.50 34.09 -5.14
N SER A 456 -13.99 34.78 -4.11
CA SER A 456 -12.66 35.39 -4.16
C SER A 456 -11.52 34.37 -4.14
N LEU A 457 -11.72 33.22 -3.50
CA LEU A 457 -10.74 32.12 -3.50
C LEU A 457 -10.65 31.44 -4.88
N LEU A 458 -11.71 31.51 -5.69
CA LEU A 458 -11.72 31.09 -7.09
C LEU A 458 -11.03 32.09 -8.05
N MET A 459 -10.61 33.25 -7.55
CA MET A 459 -10.08 34.37 -8.35
C MET A 459 -8.53 34.53 -8.32
N PRO A 460 -7.70 33.49 -8.54
CA PRO A 460 -6.34 33.73 -9.03
C PRO A 460 -6.39 34.36 -10.44
N PRO A 461 -5.43 35.24 -10.81
CA PRO A 461 -5.47 36.02 -12.06
C PRO A 461 -5.49 35.19 -13.35
N ASN A 462 -5.23 33.87 -13.27
CA ASN A 462 -5.21 32.94 -14.40
C ASN A 462 -6.37 31.92 -14.42
N SER A 463 -7.19 31.83 -13.36
CA SER A 463 -8.23 30.79 -13.23
C SER A 463 -9.56 31.18 -13.89
N CYS A 464 -9.88 32.47 -13.99
CA CYS A 464 -11.16 32.93 -14.56
C CYS A 464 -11.35 32.59 -16.04
N ARG A 465 -10.26 32.33 -16.78
CA ARG A 465 -10.30 31.87 -18.19
C ARG A 465 -10.48 30.36 -18.31
N LEU A 466 -10.13 29.60 -17.27
CA LEU A 466 -10.20 28.14 -17.25
C LEU A 466 -11.58 27.65 -16.81
N ILE A 467 -12.34 28.49 -16.10
CA ILE A 467 -13.67 28.16 -15.59
C ILE A 467 -14.72 28.33 -16.69
N SER A 468 -15.38 27.24 -17.07
CA SER A 468 -16.52 27.30 -18.00
C SER A 468 -17.70 28.02 -17.37
N GLY A 469 -18.25 29.03 -18.05
CA GLY A 469 -19.47 29.71 -17.61
C GLY A 469 -19.30 30.72 -16.47
N TRP A 470 -18.07 31.06 -16.08
CA TRP A 470 -17.81 32.06 -15.04
C TRP A 470 -18.47 33.41 -15.34
N LEU A 471 -18.33 33.89 -16.59
CA LEU A 471 -18.91 35.17 -17.03
C LEU A 471 -20.46 35.19 -16.93
N THR A 472 -21.09 34.03 -17.04
CA THR A 472 -22.56 33.89 -17.09
C THR A 472 -23.20 33.60 -15.74
N GLN A 473 -22.45 33.13 -14.74
CA GLN A 473 -22.98 32.76 -13.43
C GLN A 473 -22.18 33.44 -12.31
N GLY A 474 -20.93 33.01 -12.10
CA GLY A 474 -20.09 33.49 -10.99
C GLY A 474 -19.80 34.99 -11.01
N GLN A 475 -19.55 35.58 -12.17
CA GLN A 475 -19.32 37.02 -12.29
C GLN A 475 -20.59 37.82 -11.97
N ILE A 476 -21.78 37.34 -12.35
CA ILE A 476 -23.03 38.05 -12.09
C ILE A 476 -23.29 38.13 -10.59
N ILE A 477 -23.05 37.02 -9.89
CA ILE A 477 -23.20 36.95 -8.44
C ILE A 477 -22.14 37.80 -7.74
N MET A 478 -20.89 37.79 -8.21
CA MET A 478 -19.84 38.65 -7.67
C MET A 478 -20.14 40.14 -7.87
N ASP A 479 -20.53 40.54 -9.08
CA ASP A 479 -20.92 41.92 -9.42
C ASP A 479 -22.11 42.35 -8.54
N TYR A 480 -23.10 41.48 -8.34
CA TYR A 480 -24.24 41.72 -7.43
C TYR A 480 -23.79 41.92 -5.98
N ILE A 481 -22.90 41.06 -5.46
CA ILE A 481 -22.40 41.18 -4.08
C ILE A 481 -21.59 42.47 -3.89
N ILE A 482 -20.76 42.85 -4.86
CA ILE A 482 -19.97 44.08 -4.80
C ILE A 482 -20.89 45.30 -4.79
N ILE A 483 -21.85 45.36 -5.71
CA ILE A 483 -22.80 46.49 -5.82
C ILE A 483 -23.68 46.57 -4.56
N THR A 484 -24.17 45.44 -4.04
CA THR A 484 -24.98 45.44 -2.81
C THR A 484 -24.17 45.87 -1.59
N ALA A 485 -22.90 45.49 -1.48
CA ALA A 485 -22.01 45.92 -0.41
C ALA A 485 -21.69 47.43 -0.49
N GLU A 486 -21.39 47.94 -1.68
CA GLU A 486 -21.14 49.37 -1.90
C GLU A 486 -22.37 50.22 -1.55
N ILE A 487 -23.56 49.79 -1.97
CA ILE A 487 -24.81 50.52 -1.67
C ILE A 487 -25.12 50.46 -0.16
N LYS A 488 -24.93 49.32 0.51
CA LYS A 488 -25.09 49.22 1.97
C LYS A 488 -24.12 50.14 2.71
N HIS A 489 -22.86 50.20 2.29
CA HIS A 489 -21.86 51.09 2.88
C HIS A 489 -22.23 52.58 2.69
N LEU A 490 -22.81 52.92 1.54
CA LEU A 490 -23.32 54.27 1.27
C LEU A 490 -24.56 54.62 2.10
N LEU A 491 -25.42 53.65 2.41
CA LEU A 491 -26.60 53.83 3.26
C LEU A 491 -26.24 54.00 4.75
N SER A 492 -25.17 53.37 5.23
CA SER A 492 -24.73 53.48 6.63
C SER A 492 -23.88 54.73 6.91
N ASN A 493 -23.13 55.22 5.92
CA ASN A 493 -22.28 56.40 6.04
C ASN A 493 -22.97 57.62 5.40
N GLU A 494 -23.91 58.22 6.13
CA GLU A 494 -24.66 59.43 5.74
C GLU A 494 -23.79 60.68 5.47
N ALA A 495 -22.46 60.61 5.57
CA ALA A 495 -21.56 61.76 5.67
C ALA A 495 -20.35 61.71 4.71
N CYS A 496 -20.54 61.44 3.42
CA CYS A 496 -19.47 61.58 2.43
C CYS A 496 -19.85 62.50 1.27
N SER A 497 -19.12 63.60 1.12
CA SER A 497 -19.22 64.62 0.05
C SER A 497 -19.05 64.08 -1.38
N ASN A 498 -18.69 62.81 -1.55
CA ASN A 498 -18.55 62.13 -2.85
C ASN A 498 -19.78 61.30 -3.27
N MET A 499 -20.88 61.36 -2.51
CA MET A 499 -22.06 60.52 -2.75
C MET A 499 -22.66 60.70 -4.15
N SER A 500 -22.71 61.93 -4.70
CA SER A 500 -23.24 62.16 -6.06
C SER A 500 -22.41 61.49 -7.15
N TYR A 501 -21.09 61.47 -7.01
CA TYR A 501 -20.16 60.91 -8.00
C TYR A 501 -20.20 59.38 -8.03
N THR A 502 -20.18 58.74 -6.85
CA THR A 502 -20.28 57.28 -6.75
C THR A 502 -21.66 56.79 -7.18
N LEU A 503 -22.73 57.56 -6.93
CA LEU A 503 -24.08 57.25 -7.40
C LEU A 503 -24.28 57.37 -8.91
N GLU A 504 -23.51 58.23 -9.59
CA GLU A 504 -23.50 58.31 -11.06
C GLU A 504 -22.69 57.15 -11.67
N GLN A 505 -21.64 56.69 -11.01
CA GLN A 505 -20.87 55.51 -11.44
C GLN A 505 -21.63 54.19 -11.23
N LEU A 506 -22.46 54.10 -10.20
CA LEU A 506 -23.26 52.90 -9.87
C LEU A 506 -24.48 52.70 -10.80
N GLN A 507 -25.03 53.76 -11.40
CA GLN A 507 -26.18 53.66 -12.31
C GLN A 507 -25.93 52.78 -13.55
N PRO A 508 -24.86 52.98 -14.35
CA PRO A 508 -24.57 52.13 -15.49
C PRO A 508 -24.24 50.70 -15.06
N GLN A 509 -23.60 50.52 -13.90
CA GLN A 509 -23.32 49.19 -13.34
C GLN A 509 -24.60 48.46 -12.93
N LEU A 510 -25.58 49.15 -12.31
CA LEU A 510 -26.89 48.61 -11.98
C LEU A 510 -27.70 48.23 -13.22
N ILE A 511 -27.70 49.05 -14.27
CA ILE A 511 -28.37 48.71 -15.54
C ILE A 511 -27.70 47.46 -16.16
N SER A 512 -26.36 47.42 -16.18
CA SER A 512 -25.62 46.25 -16.66
C SER A 512 -25.90 45.00 -15.83
N LEU A 513 -26.12 45.17 -14.52
CA LEU A 513 -26.47 44.08 -13.62
C LEU A 513 -27.88 43.57 -13.89
N CYS A 514 -28.85 44.46 -14.14
CA CYS A 514 -30.22 44.05 -14.48
C CYS A 514 -30.27 43.23 -15.77
N SER A 515 -29.53 43.65 -16.81
CA SER A 515 -29.44 42.88 -18.05
C SER A 515 -28.71 41.55 -17.87
N LYS A 516 -27.67 41.50 -17.02
CA LYS A 516 -26.99 40.26 -16.64
C LYS A 516 -27.88 39.32 -15.82
N ILE A 517 -28.67 39.82 -14.86
CA ILE A 517 -29.59 39.01 -14.05
C ILE A 517 -30.65 38.33 -14.93
N ASN A 518 -31.11 38.98 -16.00
CA ASN A 518 -31.98 38.33 -17.00
C ASN A 518 -31.30 37.17 -17.74
N ALA A 519 -30.00 37.29 -18.00
CA ALA A 519 -29.22 36.26 -18.67
C ALA A 519 -28.81 35.11 -17.73
N PHE A 520 -29.16 35.17 -16.44
CA PHE A 520 -28.80 34.13 -15.47
C PHE A 520 -29.53 32.81 -15.79
N PRO A 521 -28.80 31.71 -16.05
CA PRO A 521 -29.42 30.43 -16.37
C PRO A 521 -30.16 29.88 -15.15
N CYS A 522 -31.46 29.58 -15.33
CA CYS A 522 -32.33 29.12 -14.26
C CYS A 522 -32.85 27.68 -14.48
N PRO A 523 -32.00 26.65 -14.30
CA PRO A 523 -32.42 25.26 -14.53
C PRO A 523 -33.37 24.72 -13.45
N THR A 524 -33.26 25.20 -12.20
CA THR A 524 -34.06 24.71 -11.06
C THR A 524 -34.99 25.78 -10.50
N VAL A 525 -36.02 25.37 -9.76
CA VAL A 525 -36.94 26.28 -9.05
C VAL A 525 -36.19 27.13 -8.02
N LYS A 526 -35.16 26.58 -7.37
CA LYS A 526 -34.28 27.34 -6.46
C LYS A 526 -33.53 28.46 -7.19
N HIS A 527 -33.02 28.22 -8.40
CA HIS A 527 -32.38 29.27 -9.19
C HIS A 527 -33.35 30.37 -9.61
N ARG A 528 -34.61 30.03 -9.97
CA ARG A 528 -35.64 31.05 -10.24
C ARG A 528 -35.97 31.88 -9.01
N LEU A 529 -36.03 31.25 -7.84
CA LEU A 529 -36.25 31.96 -6.58
C LEU A 529 -35.07 32.87 -6.23
N CYS A 530 -33.84 32.40 -6.44
CA CYS A 530 -32.62 33.21 -6.31
C CYS A 530 -32.64 34.41 -7.27
N GLN A 531 -33.00 34.19 -8.53
CA GLN A 531 -33.13 35.26 -9.54
C GLN A 531 -34.19 36.29 -9.13
N ALA A 532 -35.34 35.84 -8.61
CA ALA A 532 -36.39 36.72 -8.11
C ALA A 532 -35.95 37.51 -6.87
N GLU A 533 -35.23 36.89 -5.93
CA GLU A 533 -34.72 37.58 -4.73
C GLU A 533 -33.65 38.61 -5.10
N MET A 534 -32.71 38.27 -5.99
CA MET A 534 -31.74 39.23 -6.53
C MET A 534 -32.44 40.40 -7.22
N SER A 535 -33.49 40.13 -8.00
CA SER A 535 -34.27 41.16 -8.70
C SER A 535 -35.02 42.07 -7.73
N LYS A 536 -35.60 41.49 -6.68
CA LYS A 536 -36.29 42.23 -5.61
C LYS A 536 -35.32 43.12 -4.83
N ARG A 537 -34.18 42.59 -4.42
CA ARG A 537 -33.17 43.34 -3.66
C ARG A 537 -32.49 44.41 -4.50
N THR A 538 -32.15 44.14 -5.76
CA THR A 538 -31.65 45.19 -6.67
C THR A 538 -32.64 46.33 -6.85
N LEU A 539 -33.95 46.04 -6.97
CA LEU A 539 -34.99 47.08 -7.02
C LEU A 539 -35.09 47.87 -5.72
N GLN A 540 -35.07 47.20 -4.57
CA GLN A 540 -35.07 47.88 -3.26
C GLN A 540 -33.86 48.79 -3.09
N LEU A 541 -32.67 48.33 -3.51
CA LEU A 541 -31.45 49.14 -3.50
C LEU A 541 -31.53 50.31 -4.48
N ALA A 542 -32.05 50.09 -5.69
CA ALA A 542 -32.27 51.18 -6.64
C ALA A 542 -33.24 52.24 -6.08
N ARG A 543 -34.27 51.83 -5.33
CA ARG A 543 -35.18 52.75 -4.63
C ARG A 543 -34.49 53.51 -3.51
N SER A 544 -33.73 52.86 -2.65
CA SER A 544 -33.01 53.56 -1.59
C SER A 544 -32.03 54.59 -2.16
N LEU A 545 -31.38 54.28 -3.28
CA LEU A 545 -30.55 55.25 -4.01
C LEU A 545 -31.36 56.42 -4.59
N CYS A 546 -32.57 56.16 -5.10
CA CYS A 546 -33.45 57.21 -5.62
C CYS A 546 -34.00 58.11 -4.51
N MET A 547 -34.29 57.57 -3.33
CA MET A 547 -34.71 58.35 -2.15
C MET A 547 -33.63 59.31 -1.68
N ILE A 548 -32.35 58.89 -1.74
CA ILE A 548 -31.20 59.75 -1.42
C ILE A 548 -31.04 60.89 -2.44
N LYS A 549 -31.37 60.67 -3.73
CA LYS A 549 -31.15 61.65 -4.81
C LYS A 549 -32.11 62.86 -4.81
N GLN A 550 -33.14 62.91 -3.97
CA GLN A 550 -34.12 64.04 -3.86
C GLN A 550 -34.49 64.73 -5.20
N ASN A 551 -34.70 63.97 -6.29
CA ASN A 551 -35.09 64.49 -7.60
C ASN A 551 -36.24 63.66 -8.19
N GLU A 552 -37.48 64.04 -7.83
CA GLU A 552 -38.72 63.24 -7.99
C GLU A 552 -39.12 62.90 -9.45
N LYS A 553 -38.67 63.66 -10.45
CA LYS A 553 -39.13 63.49 -11.86
C LYS A 553 -38.29 62.49 -12.68
N ASN A 554 -36.99 62.39 -12.45
CA ASN A 554 -36.14 61.43 -13.17
C ASN A 554 -36.07 60.07 -12.48
N THR A 555 -36.33 60.00 -11.17
CA THR A 555 -36.30 58.77 -10.38
C THR A 555 -37.43 57.80 -10.76
N SER A 556 -38.62 58.29 -11.06
CA SER A 556 -39.77 57.47 -11.48
C SER A 556 -39.54 56.82 -12.85
N SER A 557 -39.05 57.56 -13.85
CA SER A 557 -38.73 57.02 -15.18
C SER A 557 -37.60 55.96 -15.12
N PHE A 558 -36.58 56.19 -14.30
CA PHE A 558 -35.47 55.27 -14.09
C PHE A 558 -35.92 53.99 -13.38
N LEU A 559 -36.77 54.10 -12.34
CA LEU A 559 -37.34 52.93 -11.66
C LEU A 559 -38.26 52.12 -12.57
N ILE A 560 -39.06 52.75 -13.43
CA ILE A 560 -39.90 52.05 -14.42
C ILE A 560 -39.01 51.29 -15.42
N HIS A 561 -37.93 51.90 -15.88
CA HIS A 561 -36.99 51.24 -16.79
C HIS A 561 -36.34 50.01 -16.13
N LEU A 562 -35.90 50.11 -14.87
CA LEU A 562 -35.35 48.97 -14.13
C LEU A 562 -36.38 47.88 -13.86
N ILE A 563 -37.63 48.24 -13.55
CA ILE A 563 -38.71 47.26 -13.34
C ILE A 563 -38.98 46.47 -14.63
N SER A 564 -38.93 47.13 -15.79
CA SER A 564 -39.12 46.47 -17.09
C SER A 564 -37.98 45.52 -17.48
N GLN A 565 -36.80 45.72 -16.92
CA GLN A 565 -35.61 44.92 -17.20
C GLN A 565 -35.34 43.82 -16.18
N LEU A 566 -36.14 43.67 -15.12
CA LEU A 566 -35.89 42.67 -14.08
C LEU A 566 -36.92 41.53 -14.14
N PRO A 567 -36.49 40.26 -13.98
CA PRO A 567 -37.37 39.10 -14.03
C PRO A 567 -38.11 38.93 -12.71
N PHE A 568 -39.27 39.58 -12.59
CA PHE A 568 -40.15 39.43 -11.42
C PHE A 568 -41.23 38.36 -11.66
N PRO A 569 -41.67 37.68 -10.59
CA PRO A 569 -43.00 37.06 -10.57
C PRO A 569 -44.08 38.12 -10.85
N GLU A 570 -45.08 37.79 -11.67
CA GLU A 570 -46.12 38.74 -12.12
C GLU A 570 -46.80 39.48 -10.96
N ASP A 571 -47.05 38.78 -9.84
CA ASP A 571 -47.66 39.36 -8.64
C ASP A 571 -46.78 40.45 -8.00
N TYR A 572 -45.46 40.26 -8.00
CA TYR A 572 -44.51 41.21 -7.42
C TYR A 572 -44.37 42.44 -8.32
N ALA A 573 -44.28 42.24 -9.64
CA ALA A 573 -44.26 43.35 -10.60
C ALA A 573 -45.51 44.24 -10.47
N GLN A 574 -46.69 43.62 -10.32
CA GLN A 574 -47.94 44.36 -10.13
C GLN A 574 -47.98 45.13 -8.80
N GLN A 575 -47.55 44.52 -7.70
CA GLN A 575 -47.47 45.21 -6.40
C GLN A 575 -46.55 46.42 -6.46
N GLU A 576 -45.42 46.32 -7.17
CA GLU A 576 -44.43 47.38 -7.24
C GLU A 576 -44.77 48.50 -8.24
N LEU A 577 -45.56 48.20 -9.27
CA LEU A 577 -46.06 49.20 -10.22
C LEU A 577 -47.22 50.03 -9.64
N ARG A 578 -48.06 49.46 -8.78
CA ARG A 578 -49.21 50.16 -8.15
C ARG A 578 -48.87 51.50 -7.47
N PRO A 579 -47.85 51.61 -6.59
CA PRO A 579 -47.52 52.89 -5.94
C PRO A 579 -47.00 53.94 -6.93
N ILE A 580 -46.27 53.53 -7.98
CA ILE A 580 -45.79 54.43 -9.02
C ILE A 580 -46.96 54.93 -9.88
N ILE A 581 -47.87 54.02 -10.27
CA ILE A 581 -49.10 54.37 -11.00
C ILE A 581 -49.95 55.33 -10.16
N ASN A 582 -50.14 55.05 -8.87
CA ASN A 582 -50.90 55.94 -7.98
C ASN A 582 -50.25 57.32 -7.84
N PHE A 583 -48.92 57.41 -7.79
CA PHE A 583 -48.19 58.68 -7.79
C PHE A 583 -48.36 59.46 -9.10
N CYS A 584 -48.26 58.78 -10.25
CA CYS A 584 -48.51 59.38 -11.56
C CYS A 584 -49.96 59.85 -11.72
N VAL A 585 -50.94 59.04 -11.30
CA VAL A 585 -52.37 59.37 -11.34
C VAL A 585 -52.68 60.57 -10.45
N ASN A 586 -52.11 60.64 -9.25
CA ASN A 586 -52.30 61.79 -8.35
C ASN A 586 -51.67 63.09 -8.91
N ASN A 587 -50.53 63.00 -9.61
CA ASN A 587 -49.91 64.15 -10.28
C ASN A 587 -50.62 64.59 -11.57
N THR A 588 -51.46 63.74 -12.18
CA THR A 588 -52.31 64.13 -13.32
C THR A 588 -53.67 64.70 -12.90
N ILE A 589 -54.06 64.49 -11.64
CA ILE A 589 -55.34 64.95 -11.07
C ILE A 589 -55.17 66.25 -10.27
N ALA A 590 -53.95 66.63 -9.90
CA ALA A 590 -53.57 67.96 -9.42
C ALA A 590 -53.18 68.87 -10.58
#